data_AF-A0A0G0IK21-F1
#
_entry.id   AF-A0A0G0IK21-F1
#
_cell.length_a   1.000
_cell.length_b   1.000
_cell.length_c   1.000
_cell.angle_alpha   90.00
_cell.angle_beta   90.00
_cell.angle_gamma   90.00
#
_symmetry.space_group_name_H-M   'P 1'
#
loop_
_entity.id
_entity.type
_entity.pdbx_description
1 polymer ?
#
loop_
_entity_poly.entity_id
_entity_poly.type
_entity_poly.pdbx_seq_one_letter_code
_entity_poly.pdbx_strand_id
1 'polypeptide(L)'
;QIGPRNFYFDEDWYYSKPTQPPITSLIFANAYYLYDHRYRLAELHNIVKFPPASFIIYFGDWGYEMMLKMPGILGDILLGGLIYKYIFKITGRRRSALLGMGLYLFNPATIFLSGVWGQTESLIAFFGLLSFYLLTTGYNRLSPFFIFLSLYTKPTWAVLFPLYIFCLVFLWVKKKFKPRDLFFGVTLTALALIIVTKPFSGNNIISFTKYITLNNMLPAAKGTIKATSSAFNFHSIVFDLDVNLSSDPYLFMPANYLGYFILAYTYLMVFSYLRKKGLDLKTITVSGGIVGFGSTLFLTGMLERYLFLGFPFIAVLAMSDKKLFKYFVIFTATLFSNLIWAFYRRRFGKIDHLFTDYGLFLVRVISFINVLTYVLFVRSNIGKNLLKLRLWKK
;
A
#
# COMPACT_ATOMS: atom_id res chain seq x y z
N GLN A 1 -12.24 -18.77 22.17
CA GLN A 1 -12.46 -20.20 21.85
C GLN A 1 -11.24 -20.76 21.13
N ILE A 2 -10.72 -20.10 20.10
CA ILE A 2 -9.43 -20.47 19.47
C ILE A 2 -8.31 -19.62 20.09
N GLY A 3 -7.32 -20.26 20.73
CA GLY A 3 -6.14 -19.56 21.28
C GLY A 3 -5.18 -19.10 20.17
N PRO A 4 -4.26 -18.16 20.45
CA PRO A 4 -3.36 -17.60 19.42
C PRO A 4 -2.48 -18.66 18.74
N ARG A 5 -2.15 -19.75 19.44
CA ARG A 5 -1.38 -20.88 18.87
C ARG A 5 -2.12 -21.64 17.77
N ASN A 6 -3.45 -21.70 17.83
CA ASN A 6 -4.27 -22.43 16.86
C ASN A 6 -4.91 -21.50 15.82
N PHE A 7 -4.84 -20.18 16.02
CA PHE A 7 -5.51 -19.18 15.18
C PHE A 7 -5.27 -19.33 13.67
N TYR A 8 -4.05 -19.67 13.27
CA TYR A 8 -3.69 -19.85 11.86
C TYR A 8 -3.92 -21.25 11.31
N PHE A 9 -4.20 -22.22 12.18
CA PHE A 9 -4.33 -23.64 11.85
C PHE A 9 -5.76 -24.15 11.98
N ASP A 10 -6.64 -23.35 12.60
CA ASP A 10 -8.06 -23.66 12.71
C ASP A 10 -8.69 -23.80 11.32
N GLU A 11 -9.38 -24.91 11.10
CA GLU A 11 -10.03 -25.21 9.82
C GLU A 11 -11.46 -24.63 9.75
N ASP A 12 -12.07 -24.37 10.92
CA ASP A 12 -13.47 -24.01 11.09
C ASP A 12 -13.72 -22.49 11.09
N TRP A 13 -13.19 -21.80 10.08
CA TRP A 13 -13.47 -20.37 9.88
C TRP A 13 -14.83 -20.15 9.22
N TYR A 14 -15.75 -19.47 9.91
CA TYR A 14 -17.10 -19.15 9.39
C TYR A 14 -17.10 -18.35 8.07
N TYR A 15 -16.12 -17.45 7.88
CA TYR A 15 -16.01 -16.64 6.65
C TYR A 15 -14.72 -16.91 5.87
N SER A 16 -13.58 -16.52 6.42
CA SER A 16 -12.28 -16.63 5.75
C SER A 16 -11.18 -16.80 6.78
N LYS A 17 -10.32 -17.79 6.54
CA LYS A 17 -9.11 -17.99 7.32
C LYS A 17 -8.18 -16.78 7.25
N PRO A 18 -7.36 -16.51 8.28
CA PRO A 18 -6.45 -15.39 8.30
C PRO A 18 -5.41 -15.51 7.19
N THR A 19 -5.50 -14.64 6.18
CA THR A 19 -4.55 -14.60 5.05
C THR A 19 -3.37 -13.64 5.28
N GLN A 20 -3.42 -12.87 6.37
CA GLN A 20 -2.44 -11.82 6.67
C GLN A 20 -1.42 -12.28 7.73
N PRO A 21 -0.19 -11.76 7.69
CA PRO A 21 0.82 -12.04 8.70
C PRO A 21 0.44 -11.53 10.12
N PRO A 22 1.13 -12.02 11.17
CA PRO A 22 0.78 -11.82 12.58
C PRO A 22 0.50 -10.39 13.03
N ILE A 23 1.16 -9.37 12.47
CA ILE A 23 0.92 -7.98 12.87
C ILE A 23 -0.54 -7.59 12.64
N THR A 24 -1.12 -7.95 11.50
CA THR A 24 -2.53 -7.64 11.21
C THR A 24 -3.47 -8.34 12.18
N SER A 25 -3.21 -9.61 12.48
CA SER A 25 -4.00 -10.38 13.46
C SER A 25 -3.93 -9.75 14.86
N LEU A 26 -2.75 -9.31 15.28
CA LEU A 26 -2.58 -8.59 16.55
C LEU A 26 -3.29 -7.23 16.55
N ILE A 27 -3.25 -6.48 15.45
CA ILE A 27 -3.97 -5.20 15.33
C ILE A 27 -5.47 -5.42 15.56
N PHE A 28 -6.08 -6.40 14.88
CA PHE A 28 -7.52 -6.65 15.03
C PHE A 28 -7.88 -7.33 16.35
N ALA A 29 -7.00 -8.17 16.91
CA ALA A 29 -7.17 -8.70 18.26
C ALA A 29 -7.20 -7.57 19.31
N ASN A 30 -6.31 -6.58 19.19
CA ASN A 30 -6.31 -5.40 20.07
C ASN A 30 -7.55 -4.52 19.85
N ALA A 31 -7.98 -4.33 18.60
CA ALA A 31 -9.21 -3.59 18.29
C ALA A 31 -10.44 -4.24 18.96
N TYR A 32 -10.55 -5.57 18.88
CA TYR A 32 -11.58 -6.34 19.56
C TYR A 32 -11.46 -6.23 21.09
N TYR A 33 -10.24 -6.40 21.64
CA TYR A 33 -9.99 -6.29 23.07
C TYR A 33 -10.45 -4.94 23.64
N LEU A 34 -10.14 -3.83 22.95
CA LEU A 34 -10.57 -2.49 23.36
C LEU A 34 -12.09 -2.33 23.37
N TYR A 35 -12.78 -2.91 22.39
CA TYR A 35 -14.24 -2.91 22.34
C TYR A 35 -14.87 -3.78 23.44
N ASP A 36 -14.31 -4.97 23.68
CA ASP A 36 -14.77 -5.87 24.74
C ASP A 36 -14.63 -5.22 26.13
N HIS A 37 -13.58 -4.41 26.31
CA HIS A 37 -13.31 -3.66 27.55
C HIS A 37 -13.92 -2.24 27.57
N ARG A 38 -14.92 -1.96 26.73
CA ARG A 38 -15.55 -0.63 26.62
C ARG A 38 -16.17 -0.10 27.92
N TYR A 39 -16.54 -0.98 28.85
CA TYR A 39 -17.07 -0.58 30.17
C TYR A 39 -16.10 0.30 30.97
N ARG A 40 -14.78 0.19 30.72
CA ARG A 40 -13.76 1.07 31.32
C ARG A 40 -13.94 2.55 30.95
N LEU A 41 -14.60 2.84 29.81
CA LEU A 41 -14.94 4.22 29.45
C LEU A 41 -15.97 4.81 30.42
N ALA A 42 -16.91 4.00 30.92
CA ALA A 42 -17.88 4.42 31.93
C ALA A 42 -17.21 4.62 33.30
N GLU A 43 -16.31 3.72 33.69
CA GLU A 43 -15.50 3.88 34.90
C GLU A 43 -14.69 5.20 34.86
N LEU A 44 -13.99 5.46 33.75
CA LEU A 44 -13.24 6.69 33.55
C LEU A 44 -14.14 7.92 33.58
N HIS A 45 -15.29 7.88 32.91
CA HIS A 45 -16.25 8.98 32.94
C HIS A 45 -16.76 9.27 34.36
N ASN A 46 -16.97 8.25 35.19
CA ASN A 46 -17.41 8.46 36.57
C ASN A 46 -16.37 9.24 37.39
N ILE A 47 -15.08 9.05 37.10
CA ILE A 47 -13.96 9.69 37.80
C ILE A 47 -13.68 11.10 37.25
N VAL A 48 -13.49 11.23 35.93
CA VAL A 48 -12.98 12.47 35.30
C VAL A 48 -13.96 13.14 34.34
N LYS A 49 -15.19 12.62 34.19
CA LYS A 49 -16.24 13.11 33.28
C LYS A 49 -15.84 13.12 31.81
N PHE A 50 -14.86 12.29 31.43
CA PHE A 50 -14.40 12.09 30.06
C PHE A 50 -14.17 10.59 29.80
N PRO A 51 -14.57 10.04 28.62
CA PRO A 51 -15.27 10.71 27.52
C PRO A 51 -16.75 11.03 27.87
N PRO A 52 -17.44 11.93 27.14
CA PRO A 52 -18.84 12.25 27.40
C PRO A 52 -19.76 11.02 27.35
N ALA A 53 -20.83 11.01 28.16
CA ALA A 53 -21.76 9.87 28.22
C ALA A 53 -22.36 9.52 26.84
N SER A 54 -22.63 10.52 25.99
CA SER A 54 -23.08 10.32 24.62
C SER A 54 -22.10 9.52 23.76
N PHE A 55 -20.79 9.73 23.95
CA PHE A 55 -19.76 8.93 23.28
C PHE A 55 -19.75 7.49 23.79
N ILE A 56 -19.95 7.28 25.09
CA ILE A 56 -19.99 5.94 25.68
C ILE A 56 -21.16 5.12 25.13
N ILE A 57 -22.34 5.73 25.02
CA ILE A 57 -23.52 5.12 24.41
C ILE A 57 -23.24 4.79 22.94
N TYR A 58 -22.77 5.78 22.17
CA TYR A 58 -22.40 5.59 20.77
C TYR A 58 -21.37 4.46 20.59
N PHE A 59 -20.35 4.41 21.45
CA PHE A 59 -19.32 3.38 21.41
C PHE A 59 -19.84 2.01 21.87
N GLY A 60 -20.87 1.98 22.72
CA GLY A 60 -21.60 0.77 23.05
C GLY A 60 -22.26 0.15 21.81
N ASP A 61 -22.91 0.97 21.00
CA ASP A 61 -23.68 0.51 19.82
C ASP A 61 -22.81 0.26 18.59
N TRP A 62 -21.84 1.14 18.32
CA TRP A 62 -21.06 1.18 17.07
C TRP A 62 -19.54 0.99 17.28
N GLY A 63 -19.10 0.80 18.53
CA GLY A 63 -17.68 0.78 18.87
C GLY A 63 -16.91 -0.36 18.21
N TYR A 64 -17.54 -1.51 17.95
CA TYR A 64 -16.88 -2.62 17.28
C TYR A 64 -16.50 -2.26 15.84
N GLU A 65 -17.46 -1.76 15.05
CA GLU A 65 -17.22 -1.31 13.68
C GLU A 65 -16.20 -0.16 13.63
N MET A 66 -16.32 0.78 14.57
CA MET A 66 -15.36 1.88 14.71
C MET A 66 -13.95 1.33 14.94
N MET A 67 -13.77 0.41 15.89
CA MET A 67 -12.48 -0.19 16.22
C MET A 67 -11.87 -0.98 15.07
N LEU A 68 -12.68 -1.66 14.25
CA LEU A 68 -12.19 -2.34 13.04
C LEU A 68 -11.65 -1.35 11.99
N LYS A 69 -12.18 -0.13 11.93
CA LYS A 69 -11.75 0.92 10.99
C LYS A 69 -10.59 1.76 11.50
N MET A 70 -10.41 1.85 12.81
CA MET A 70 -9.39 2.67 13.46
C MET A 70 -7.96 2.46 12.93
N PRO A 71 -7.47 1.23 12.65
CA PRO A 71 -6.11 1.05 12.15
C PRO A 71 -5.86 1.78 10.82
N GLY A 72 -6.84 1.77 9.91
CA GLY A 72 -6.78 2.52 8.66
C GLY A 72 -6.81 4.03 8.89
N ILE A 73 -7.74 4.51 9.73
CA ILE A 73 -7.89 5.94 10.03
C ILE A 73 -6.62 6.51 10.70
N LEU A 74 -6.03 5.78 11.65
CA LEU A 74 -4.75 6.15 12.26
C LEU A 74 -3.61 6.11 11.24
N GLY A 75 -3.62 5.11 10.35
CA GLY A 75 -2.73 5.05 9.20
C GLY A 75 -2.78 6.31 8.34
N ASP A 76 -3.97 6.84 8.07
CA ASP A 76 -4.12 8.08 7.31
C ASP A 76 -3.53 9.29 8.02
N ILE A 77 -3.80 9.46 9.31
CA ILE A 77 -3.25 10.57 10.10
C ILE A 77 -1.71 10.52 10.09
N LEU A 78 -1.14 9.34 10.35
CA LEU A 78 0.30 9.12 10.34
C LEU A 78 0.92 9.36 8.95
N LEU A 79 0.27 8.84 7.90
CA LEU A 79 0.73 9.02 6.52
C LEU A 79 0.61 10.48 6.06
N GLY A 80 -0.46 11.19 6.41
CA GLY A 80 -0.61 12.62 6.15
C GLY A 80 0.48 13.45 6.82
N GLY A 81 0.80 13.15 8.08
CA GLY A 81 1.94 13.76 8.78
C GLY A 81 3.29 13.43 8.14
N LEU A 82 3.46 12.23 7.58
CA LEU A 82 4.65 11.87 6.82
C LEU A 82 4.74 12.59 5.47
N ILE A 83 3.62 12.73 4.75
CA ILE A 83 3.53 13.50 3.50
C ILE A 83 3.95 14.96 3.72
N TYR A 84 3.50 15.57 4.84
CA TYR A 84 3.99 16.89 5.26
C TYR A 84 5.53 16.91 5.36
N LYS A 85 6.12 15.95 6.08
CA LYS A 85 7.59 15.87 6.27
C LYS A 85 8.34 15.71 4.95
N TYR A 86 7.80 14.91 4.03
CA TYR A 86 8.36 14.73 2.69
C TYR A 86 8.37 16.04 1.90
N ILE A 87 7.20 16.67 1.75
CA ILE A 87 7.06 17.89 0.94
C ILE A 87 7.91 19.01 1.53
N PHE A 88 7.92 19.16 2.86
CA PHE A 88 8.74 20.16 3.52
C PHE A 88 10.23 19.92 3.27
N LYS A 89 10.69 18.66 3.36
CA LYS A 89 12.09 18.30 3.11
C LYS A 89 12.50 18.51 1.65
N ILE A 90 11.60 18.30 0.69
CA ILE A 90 11.86 18.52 -0.75
C ILE A 90 11.86 20.01 -1.11
N THR A 91 10.91 20.79 -0.56
CA THR A 91 10.64 22.16 -1.03
C THR A 91 11.12 23.27 -0.11
N GLY A 92 11.33 22.98 1.18
CA GLY A 92 11.54 23.99 2.23
C GLY A 92 10.30 24.82 2.57
N ARG A 93 9.13 24.53 2.00
CA ARG A 93 7.94 25.40 2.08
C ARG A 93 6.86 24.80 2.97
N ARG A 94 6.67 25.38 4.16
CA ARG A 94 5.63 24.97 5.13
C ARG A 94 4.22 24.99 4.55
N ARG A 95 3.86 26.03 3.77
CA ARG A 95 2.54 26.15 3.14
C ARG A 95 2.26 25.00 2.17
N SER A 96 3.22 24.65 1.32
CA SER A 96 3.08 23.51 0.39
C SER A 96 2.91 22.18 1.15
N ALA A 97 3.66 22.00 2.25
CA ALA A 97 3.58 20.81 3.07
C ALA A 97 2.23 20.67 3.79
N LEU A 98 1.71 21.75 4.38
CA LEU A 98 0.38 21.77 5.00
C LEU A 98 -0.73 21.50 3.98
N LEU A 99 -0.65 22.12 2.81
CA LEU A 99 -1.62 21.87 1.73
C LEU A 99 -1.56 20.42 1.26
N GLY A 100 -0.38 19.83 1.07
CA GLY A 100 -0.26 18.42 0.67
C GLY A 100 -0.79 17.45 1.71
N MET A 101 -0.55 17.72 3.00
CA MET A 101 -1.15 16.96 4.10
C MET A 101 -2.68 17.06 4.08
N GLY A 102 -3.21 18.28 3.98
CA GLY A 102 -4.66 18.50 3.91
C GLY A 102 -5.29 17.83 2.69
N LEU A 103 -4.69 17.97 1.51
CA LEU A 103 -5.16 17.33 0.27
C LEU A 103 -5.21 15.80 0.37
N TYR A 104 -4.28 15.17 1.12
CA TYR A 104 -4.30 13.74 1.36
C TYR A 104 -5.37 13.33 2.39
N LEU A 105 -5.41 14.01 3.54
CA LEU A 105 -6.30 13.66 4.66
C LEU A 105 -7.78 13.89 4.32
N PHE A 106 -8.07 14.97 3.58
CA PHE A 106 -9.42 15.32 3.15
C PHE A 106 -9.74 14.79 1.74
N ASN A 107 -8.91 13.87 1.22
CA ASN A 107 -9.17 13.24 -0.06
C ASN A 107 -10.35 12.25 0.06
N PRO A 108 -11.34 12.30 -0.86
CA PRO A 108 -12.48 11.38 -0.82
C PRO A 108 -12.05 9.91 -0.93
N ALA A 109 -11.01 9.57 -1.72
CA ALA A 109 -10.52 8.20 -1.84
C ALA A 109 -9.91 7.70 -0.54
N THR A 110 -9.12 8.54 0.15
CA THR A 110 -8.51 8.22 1.45
C THR A 110 -9.58 7.97 2.50
N ILE A 111 -10.50 8.92 2.68
CA ILE A 111 -11.59 8.83 3.66
C ILE A 111 -12.45 7.60 3.38
N PHE A 112 -12.76 7.33 2.12
CA PHE A 112 -13.57 6.17 1.75
C PHE A 112 -12.86 4.85 2.06
N LEU A 113 -11.59 4.71 1.67
CA LEU A 113 -10.84 3.47 1.83
C LEU A 113 -10.69 3.06 3.31
N SER A 114 -10.39 4.01 4.19
CA SER A 114 -10.18 3.70 5.61
C SER A 114 -11.43 3.92 6.47
N GLY A 115 -12.15 5.02 6.30
CA GLY A 115 -13.31 5.36 7.13
C GLY A 115 -14.62 4.67 6.73
N VAL A 116 -14.88 4.51 5.42
CA VAL A 116 -16.10 3.84 4.95
C VAL A 116 -15.87 2.33 4.85
N TRP A 117 -14.81 1.93 4.14
CA TRP A 117 -14.53 0.52 3.89
C TRP A 117 -13.83 -0.16 5.08
N GLY A 118 -12.92 0.51 5.78
CA GLY A 118 -12.15 -0.10 6.88
C GLY A 118 -10.90 -0.84 6.44
N GLN A 119 -10.32 -0.49 5.29
CA GLN A 119 -9.07 -1.10 4.84
C GLN A 119 -7.84 -0.38 5.43
N THR A 120 -6.72 -1.11 5.50
CA THR A 120 -5.50 -0.72 6.21
C THR A 120 -4.33 -0.30 5.31
N GLU A 121 -4.56 -0.07 4.01
CA GLU A 121 -3.50 0.28 3.05
C GLU A 121 -2.71 1.52 3.46
N SER A 122 -3.34 2.49 4.09
CA SER A 122 -2.71 3.71 4.61
C SER A 122 -1.67 3.43 5.69
N LEU A 123 -1.95 2.51 6.63
CA LEU A 123 -1.02 2.10 7.68
C LEU A 123 0.20 1.38 7.10
N ILE A 124 -0.03 0.48 6.14
CA ILE A 124 1.03 -0.26 5.44
C ILE A 124 1.90 0.71 4.63
N ALA A 125 1.27 1.69 3.98
CA ALA A 125 1.92 2.74 3.24
C ALA A 125 2.71 3.70 4.11
N PHE A 126 2.22 4.02 5.31
CA PHE A 126 2.98 4.79 6.29
C PHE A 126 4.31 4.10 6.62
N PHE A 127 4.30 2.82 6.98
CA PHE A 127 5.54 2.09 7.30
C PHE A 127 6.48 1.99 6.09
N GLY A 128 5.95 1.67 4.91
CA GLY A 128 6.73 1.54 3.69
C GLY A 128 7.36 2.87 3.25
N LEU A 129 6.56 3.95 3.21
CA LEU A 129 7.03 5.28 2.85
C LEU A 129 8.00 5.82 3.91
N LEU A 130 7.75 5.60 5.20
CA LEU A 130 8.67 6.00 6.26
C LEU A 130 10.03 5.32 6.10
N SER A 131 10.06 4.05 5.70
CA SER A 131 11.30 3.36 5.41
C SER A 131 12.12 4.06 4.31
N PHE A 132 11.49 4.44 3.20
CA PHE A 132 12.15 5.22 2.14
C PHE A 132 12.62 6.59 2.59
N TYR A 133 11.84 7.28 3.44
CA TYR A 133 12.21 8.57 4.02
C TYR A 133 13.52 8.45 4.80
N LEU A 134 13.56 7.48 5.72
CA LEU A 134 14.68 7.27 6.64
C LEU A 134 15.98 6.91 5.92
N LEU A 135 15.93 6.23 4.77
CA LEU A 135 17.11 5.99 3.92
C LEU A 135 17.83 7.28 3.50
N THR A 136 17.08 8.38 3.37
CA THR A 136 17.60 9.65 2.82
C THR A 136 17.85 10.73 3.88
N THR A 137 17.32 10.57 5.10
CA THR A 137 17.35 11.62 6.13
C THR A 137 18.34 11.37 7.28
N GLY A 138 19.28 10.43 7.11
CA GLY A 138 20.34 10.15 8.10
C GLY A 138 19.96 9.17 9.21
N TYR A 139 18.71 8.71 9.25
CA TYR A 139 18.22 7.68 10.18
C TYR A 139 18.08 6.31 9.50
N ASN A 140 18.94 6.06 8.53
CA ASN A 140 18.94 4.92 7.64
C ASN A 140 18.97 3.57 8.41
N ARG A 141 19.60 3.49 9.59
CA ARG A 141 19.59 2.29 10.46
C ARG A 141 18.20 1.78 10.86
N LEU A 142 17.19 2.66 10.91
CA LEU A 142 15.81 2.28 11.25
C LEU A 142 15.00 1.82 10.03
N SER A 143 15.50 2.09 8.83
CA SER A 143 14.78 1.84 7.60
C SER A 143 14.43 0.34 7.37
N PRO A 144 15.35 -0.63 7.62
CA PRO A 144 15.03 -2.07 7.51
C PRO A 144 13.88 -2.52 8.41
N PHE A 145 13.76 -1.94 9.61
CA PHE A 145 12.68 -2.25 10.54
C PHE A 145 11.33 -1.78 10.01
N PHE A 146 11.24 -0.55 9.48
CA PHE A 146 9.98 -0.03 8.94
C PHE A 146 9.53 -0.72 7.65
N ILE A 147 10.44 -1.13 6.75
CA ILE A 147 10.04 -1.92 5.58
C ILE A 147 9.53 -3.30 6.01
N PHE A 148 10.14 -3.90 7.05
CA PHE A 148 9.62 -5.13 7.65
C PHE A 148 8.21 -4.95 8.21
N LEU A 149 7.94 -3.89 8.98
CA LEU A 149 6.60 -3.62 9.51
C LEU A 149 5.56 -3.50 8.39
N SER A 150 5.90 -2.84 7.27
CA SER A 150 5.03 -2.75 6.11
C SER A 150 4.69 -4.14 5.54
N LEU A 151 5.72 -4.92 5.19
CA LEU A 151 5.56 -6.24 4.56
C LEU A 151 4.91 -7.28 5.48
N TYR A 152 5.23 -7.23 6.77
CA TYR A 152 4.74 -8.17 7.80
C TYR A 152 3.42 -7.73 8.44
N THR A 153 2.87 -6.57 8.04
CA THR A 153 1.46 -6.22 8.22
C THR A 153 0.64 -6.81 7.09
N LYS A 154 0.99 -6.49 5.84
CA LYS A 154 0.34 -7.01 4.63
C LYS A 154 1.32 -6.93 3.47
N PRO A 155 1.51 -8.01 2.69
CA PRO A 155 2.58 -8.07 1.70
C PRO A 155 2.27 -7.30 0.40
N THR A 156 1.28 -6.39 0.38
CA THR A 156 0.95 -5.58 -0.80
C THR A 156 2.10 -4.66 -1.23
N TRP A 157 2.95 -4.25 -0.29
CA TRP A 157 4.14 -3.44 -0.57
C TRP A 157 5.37 -4.26 -1.03
N ALA A 158 5.25 -5.59 -1.17
CA ALA A 158 6.35 -6.45 -1.61
C ALA A 158 6.88 -6.07 -3.00
N VAL A 159 6.03 -5.54 -3.87
CA VAL A 159 6.44 -5.04 -5.20
C VAL A 159 7.27 -3.75 -5.13
N LEU A 160 7.37 -3.07 -3.98
CA LEU A 160 8.32 -1.96 -3.81
C LEU A 160 9.65 -2.42 -3.19
N PHE A 161 9.74 -3.68 -2.76
CA PHE A 161 10.94 -4.22 -2.11
C PHE A 161 12.17 -4.24 -3.02
N PRO A 162 12.10 -4.60 -4.33
CA PRO A 162 13.27 -4.50 -5.20
C PRO A 162 13.81 -3.07 -5.34
N LEU A 163 12.91 -2.07 -5.36
CA LEU A 163 13.29 -0.66 -5.33
C LEU A 163 13.98 -0.28 -4.02
N TYR A 164 13.44 -0.76 -2.89
CA TYR A 164 14.05 -0.57 -1.58
C TYR A 164 15.47 -1.15 -1.51
N ILE A 165 15.64 -2.41 -1.92
CA ILE A 165 16.94 -3.09 -1.96
C ILE A 165 17.92 -2.35 -2.87
N PHE A 166 17.47 -1.91 -4.04
CA PHE A 166 18.30 -1.10 -4.94
C PHE A 166 18.80 0.18 -4.24
N CYS A 167 17.92 0.90 -3.54
CA CYS A 167 18.30 2.10 -2.79
C CYS A 167 19.31 1.79 -1.69
N LEU A 168 19.07 0.72 -0.92
CA LEU A 168 19.94 0.27 0.16
C LEU A 168 21.34 -0.08 -0.36
N VAL A 169 21.42 -0.90 -1.42
CA VAL A 169 22.69 -1.32 -2.06
C VAL A 169 23.42 -0.10 -2.65
N PHE A 170 22.70 0.83 -3.27
CA PHE A 170 23.31 2.05 -3.79
C PHE A 170 23.96 2.88 -2.67
N LEU A 171 23.28 3.04 -1.52
CA LEU A 171 23.85 3.73 -0.35
C LEU A 171 25.04 2.98 0.25
N TRP A 172 24.98 1.64 0.29
CA TRP A 172 26.08 0.78 0.72
C TRP A 172 27.34 0.98 -0.14
N VAL A 173 27.20 0.86 -1.47
CA VAL A 173 28.31 1.04 -2.42
C VAL A 173 28.89 2.45 -2.34
N LYS A 174 28.06 3.47 -2.11
CA LYS A 174 28.50 4.85 -1.91
C LYS A 174 29.05 5.13 -0.49
N LYS A 175 29.22 4.11 0.35
CA LYS A 175 29.68 4.21 1.75
C LYS A 175 28.84 5.17 2.61
N LYS A 176 27.58 5.40 2.23
CA LYS A 176 26.60 6.22 2.96
C LYS A 176 25.76 5.39 3.94
N PHE A 177 25.81 4.06 3.84
CA PHE A 177 25.18 3.12 4.76
C PHE A 177 26.27 2.26 5.41
N LYS A 178 26.44 2.33 6.73
CA LYS A 178 27.54 1.65 7.42
C LYS A 178 27.12 0.23 7.83
N PRO A 179 28.04 -0.75 7.93
CA PRO A 179 27.72 -2.10 8.40
C PRO A 179 27.03 -2.14 9.77
N ARG A 180 27.43 -1.26 10.71
CA ARG A 180 26.79 -1.12 12.02
C ARG A 180 25.32 -0.68 11.94
N ASP A 181 24.98 0.15 10.96
CA ASP A 181 23.62 0.64 10.75
C ASP A 181 22.75 -0.48 10.17
N LEU A 182 23.31 -1.30 9.28
CA LEU A 182 22.67 -2.52 8.78
C LEU A 182 22.41 -3.51 9.91
N PHE A 183 23.45 -3.81 10.70
CA PHE A 183 23.36 -4.74 11.82
C PHE A 183 22.27 -4.31 12.80
N PHE A 184 22.27 -3.03 13.21
CA PHE A 184 21.22 -2.48 14.08
C PHE A 184 19.81 -2.68 13.49
N GLY A 185 19.63 -2.36 12.20
CA GLY A 185 18.34 -2.52 11.53
C GLY A 185 17.89 -3.98 11.46
N VAL A 186 18.81 -4.90 11.15
CA VAL A 186 18.54 -6.35 11.09
C VAL A 186 18.20 -6.90 12.47
N THR A 187 18.94 -6.52 13.51
CA THR A 187 18.67 -6.93 14.89
C THR A 187 17.29 -6.43 15.34
N LEU A 188 16.96 -5.17 15.07
CA LEU A 188 15.64 -4.62 15.43
C LEU A 188 14.51 -5.34 14.69
N THR A 189 14.69 -5.63 13.40
CA THR A 189 13.75 -6.44 12.60
C THR A 189 13.59 -7.86 13.17
N ALA A 190 14.69 -8.53 13.54
CA ALA A 190 14.65 -9.88 14.09
C ALA A 190 13.93 -9.91 15.44
N LEU A 191 14.20 -8.95 16.33
CA LEU A 191 13.50 -8.81 17.61
C LEU A 191 12.01 -8.58 17.41
N ALA A 192 11.65 -7.69 16.48
CA ALA A 192 10.26 -7.43 16.16
C ALA A 192 9.54 -8.68 15.63
N LEU A 193 10.15 -9.40 14.69
CA LEU A 193 9.64 -10.68 14.19
C LEU A 193 9.40 -11.67 15.32
N ILE A 194 10.37 -11.84 16.23
CA ILE A 194 10.23 -12.74 17.38
C ILE A 194 9.04 -12.32 18.25
N ILE A 195 8.94 -11.04 18.61
CA ILE A 195 7.89 -10.53 19.50
C ILE A 195 6.50 -10.74 18.91
N VAL A 196 6.29 -10.38 17.63
CA VAL A 196 4.96 -10.45 17.01
C VAL A 196 4.55 -11.87 16.65
N THR A 197 5.52 -12.76 16.40
CA THR A 197 5.27 -14.12 15.94
C THR A 197 5.16 -15.13 17.08
N LYS A 198 5.86 -14.90 18.19
CA LYS A 198 5.89 -15.80 19.35
C LYS A 198 4.50 -16.21 19.88
N PRO A 199 3.48 -15.34 19.94
CA PRO A 199 2.14 -15.74 20.39
C PRO A 199 1.51 -16.86 19.54
N PHE A 200 1.86 -16.92 18.25
CA PHE A 200 1.28 -17.84 17.27
C PHE A 200 2.15 -19.06 16.99
N SER A 201 3.47 -18.97 17.23
CA SER A 201 4.43 -19.95 16.72
C SER A 201 4.54 -21.27 17.51
N GLY A 202 3.78 -21.43 18.58
CA GLY A 202 3.95 -22.55 19.51
C GLY A 202 5.41 -22.64 19.98
N ASN A 203 6.04 -23.80 19.77
CA ASN A 203 7.42 -24.06 20.21
C ASN A 203 8.49 -23.63 19.19
N ASN A 204 8.14 -23.33 17.93
CA ASN A 204 9.14 -23.08 16.88
C ASN A 204 8.77 -21.89 15.98
N ILE A 205 9.41 -20.74 16.25
CA ILE A 205 9.25 -19.49 15.50
C ILE A 205 9.68 -19.63 14.03
N ILE A 206 10.74 -20.39 13.75
CA ILE A 206 11.27 -20.53 12.39
C ILE A 206 10.28 -21.31 11.51
N SER A 207 9.81 -22.47 12.00
CA SER A 207 8.84 -23.30 11.29
C SER A 207 7.54 -22.55 11.03
N PHE A 208 7.02 -21.83 12.04
CA PHE A 208 5.82 -21.03 11.87
C PHE A 208 6.03 -19.88 10.87
N THR A 209 7.16 -19.17 10.94
CA THR A 209 7.47 -18.07 10.00
C THR A 209 7.53 -18.59 8.57
N LYS A 210 8.15 -19.76 8.35
CA LYS A 210 8.16 -20.43 7.04
C LYS A 210 6.74 -20.77 6.58
N TYR A 211 5.92 -21.35 7.46
CA TYR A 211 4.52 -21.67 7.16
C TYR A 211 3.72 -20.43 6.71
N ILE A 212 3.72 -19.36 7.51
CA ILE A 212 3.00 -18.11 7.19
C ILE A 212 3.51 -17.49 5.89
N THR A 213 4.82 -17.52 5.68
CA THR A 213 5.41 -16.96 4.46
C THR A 213 4.90 -17.70 3.22
N LEU A 214 4.93 -19.04 3.24
CA LEU A 214 4.56 -19.88 2.09
C LEU A 214 3.05 -19.95 1.86
N ASN A 215 2.25 -20.07 2.92
CA ASN A 215 0.83 -20.39 2.82
C ASN A 215 -0.09 -19.16 2.90
N ASN A 216 0.40 -18.03 3.42
CA ASN A 216 -0.42 -16.84 3.61
C ASN A 216 0.18 -15.65 2.85
N MET A 217 1.43 -15.26 3.14
CA MET A 217 2.02 -14.05 2.59
C MET A 217 2.27 -14.13 1.08
N LEU A 218 2.91 -15.19 0.58
CA LEU A 218 3.20 -15.31 -0.86
C LEU A 218 1.92 -15.39 -1.71
N PRO A 219 0.89 -16.18 -1.36
CA PRO A 219 -0.39 -16.13 -2.04
C PRO A 219 -1.04 -14.74 -1.99
N ALA A 220 -1.07 -14.09 -0.83
CA ALA A 220 -1.65 -12.75 -0.69
C ALA A 220 -0.90 -11.69 -1.52
N ALA A 221 0.43 -11.82 -1.68
CA ALA A 221 1.24 -10.95 -2.52
C ALA A 221 1.01 -11.16 -4.02
N LYS A 222 0.81 -12.41 -4.45
CA LYS A 222 0.50 -12.76 -5.85
C LYS A 222 -0.89 -12.32 -6.27
N GLY A 223 -1.82 -12.18 -5.33
CA GLY A 223 -3.20 -11.82 -5.62
C GLY A 223 -3.99 -13.00 -6.18
N THR A 224 -5.02 -12.72 -6.98
CA THR A 224 -5.93 -13.74 -7.52
C THR A 224 -5.41 -14.34 -8.84
N ILE A 225 -5.90 -15.53 -9.21
CA ILE A 225 -5.66 -16.14 -10.54
C ILE A 225 -6.36 -15.42 -11.69
N LYS A 226 -7.07 -14.32 -11.40
CA LYS A 226 -7.82 -13.50 -12.35
C LYS A 226 -6.93 -12.42 -12.96
N ALA A 227 -7.21 -12.04 -14.20
CA ALA A 227 -6.50 -10.94 -14.87
C ALA A 227 -6.68 -9.62 -14.11
N THR A 228 -7.90 -9.36 -13.69
CA THR A 228 -8.27 -8.21 -12.85
C THR A 228 -9.42 -8.63 -11.95
N SER A 229 -9.33 -8.27 -10.66
CA SER A 229 -10.39 -8.50 -9.69
C SER A 229 -10.98 -7.15 -9.32
N SER A 230 -11.87 -6.62 -10.16
CA SER A 230 -12.48 -5.28 -9.97
C SER A 230 -11.48 -4.11 -10.00
N ALA A 231 -10.30 -4.27 -10.61
CA ALA A 231 -9.32 -3.19 -10.70
C ALA A 231 -9.41 -2.47 -12.04
N PHE A 232 -9.50 -1.13 -12.04
CA PHE A 232 -9.48 -0.33 -13.28
C PHE A 232 -8.05 -0.16 -13.82
N ASN A 233 -7.52 -1.23 -14.41
CA ASN A 233 -6.13 -1.38 -14.83
C ASN A 233 -6.00 -1.72 -16.33
N PHE A 234 -4.78 -1.95 -16.82
CA PHE A 234 -4.53 -2.26 -18.23
C PHE A 234 -5.36 -3.46 -18.73
N HIS A 235 -5.50 -4.49 -17.89
CA HIS A 235 -6.24 -5.70 -18.23
C HIS A 235 -7.73 -5.41 -18.44
N SER A 236 -8.33 -4.52 -17.66
CA SER A 236 -9.74 -4.09 -17.80
C SER A 236 -10.05 -3.27 -19.06
N ILE A 237 -9.04 -2.88 -19.85
CA ILE A 237 -9.26 -2.25 -21.16
C ILE A 237 -9.69 -3.31 -22.19
N VAL A 238 -9.14 -4.51 -22.08
CA VAL A 238 -9.25 -5.58 -23.07
C VAL A 238 -10.21 -6.67 -22.60
N PHE A 239 -10.06 -7.08 -21.34
CA PHE A 239 -10.78 -8.20 -20.77
C PHE A 239 -11.99 -7.74 -19.97
N ASP A 240 -12.96 -8.63 -19.88
CA ASP A 240 -14.00 -8.51 -18.88
C ASP A 240 -13.42 -8.70 -17.48
N LEU A 241 -14.17 -8.21 -16.50
CA LEU A 241 -13.77 -8.28 -15.10
C LEU A 241 -13.79 -9.72 -14.61
N ASP A 242 -12.90 -10.04 -13.68
CA ASP A 242 -12.89 -11.32 -12.97
C ASP A 242 -12.59 -12.58 -13.83
N VAL A 243 -12.09 -12.41 -15.06
CA VAL A 243 -11.69 -13.51 -15.98
C VAL A 243 -10.40 -14.21 -15.52
N ASN A 244 -10.38 -15.54 -15.59
CA ASN A 244 -9.23 -16.38 -15.22
C ASN A 244 -8.09 -16.27 -16.24
N LEU A 245 -6.85 -16.30 -15.75
CA LEU A 245 -5.61 -16.10 -16.53
C LEU A 245 -5.18 -17.29 -17.41
N SER A 246 -5.87 -18.43 -17.33
CA SER A 246 -5.32 -19.73 -17.70
C SER A 246 -5.59 -20.21 -19.14
N SER A 247 -6.29 -19.46 -20.00
CA SER A 247 -6.64 -19.97 -21.34
C SER A 247 -6.59 -19.00 -22.51
N ASP A 248 -6.62 -17.68 -22.29
CA ASP A 248 -6.71 -16.72 -23.42
C ASP A 248 -5.42 -15.93 -23.62
N PRO A 249 -4.57 -16.29 -24.60
CA PRO A 249 -3.33 -15.56 -24.88
C PRO A 249 -3.63 -14.12 -25.34
N TYR A 250 -2.89 -13.16 -24.77
CA TYR A 250 -2.87 -11.78 -25.23
C TYR A 250 -1.59 -11.54 -26.01
N LEU A 251 -1.68 -11.11 -27.28
CA LEU A 251 -0.50 -10.85 -28.12
C LEU A 251 0.53 -12.01 -28.05
N PHE A 252 0.06 -13.25 -28.23
CA PHE A 252 0.87 -14.48 -28.23
C PHE A 252 1.47 -14.89 -26.86
N MET A 253 1.10 -14.26 -25.73
CA MET A 253 1.54 -14.69 -24.40
C MET A 253 0.45 -14.55 -23.32
N PRO A 254 0.47 -15.36 -22.25
CA PRO A 254 -0.45 -15.18 -21.12
C PRO A 254 -0.27 -13.82 -20.41
N ALA A 255 -1.36 -13.21 -19.96
CA ALA A 255 -1.39 -11.83 -19.44
C ALA A 255 -0.48 -11.59 -18.21
N ASN A 256 -0.26 -12.62 -17.39
CA ASN A 256 0.66 -12.55 -16.24
C ASN A 256 2.12 -12.37 -16.69
N TYR A 257 2.56 -13.06 -17.74
CA TYR A 257 3.91 -12.92 -18.29
C TYR A 257 4.12 -11.53 -18.89
N LEU A 258 3.12 -10.99 -19.59
CA LEU A 258 3.16 -9.61 -20.08
C LEU A 258 3.30 -8.62 -18.92
N GLY A 259 2.51 -8.79 -17.86
CA GLY A 259 2.59 -7.97 -16.65
C GLY A 259 3.98 -8.01 -16.00
N TYR A 260 4.57 -9.20 -15.87
CA TYR A 260 5.94 -9.36 -15.34
C TYR A 260 6.99 -8.72 -16.24
N PHE A 261 6.87 -8.84 -17.57
CA PHE A 261 7.77 -8.21 -18.51
C PHE A 261 7.74 -6.68 -18.41
N ILE A 262 6.53 -6.09 -18.39
CA ILE A 262 6.37 -4.63 -18.26
C ILE A 262 6.89 -4.14 -16.90
N LEU A 263 6.67 -4.89 -15.82
CA LEU A 263 7.20 -4.55 -14.51
C LEU A 263 8.73 -4.63 -14.48
N ALA A 264 9.33 -5.68 -15.05
CA ALA A 264 10.78 -5.81 -15.17
C ALA A 264 11.38 -4.63 -15.95
N TYR A 265 10.76 -4.25 -17.07
CA TYR A 265 11.16 -3.06 -17.82
C TYR A 265 11.03 -1.78 -16.99
N THR A 266 9.95 -1.64 -16.22
CA THR A 266 9.73 -0.51 -15.30
C THR A 266 10.84 -0.40 -14.27
N TYR A 267 11.27 -1.51 -13.67
CA TYR A 267 12.42 -1.53 -12.75
C TYR A 267 13.72 -1.13 -13.46
N LEU A 268 14.01 -1.68 -14.63
CA LEU A 268 15.23 -1.34 -15.39
C LEU A 268 15.30 0.16 -15.69
N MET A 269 14.17 0.75 -16.10
CA MET A 269 14.05 2.19 -16.34
C MET A 269 14.27 3.00 -15.05
N VAL A 270 13.62 2.61 -13.96
CA VAL A 270 13.72 3.29 -12.65
C VAL A 270 15.13 3.19 -12.06
N PHE A 271 15.78 2.02 -12.13
CA PHE A 271 17.15 1.83 -11.65
C PHE A 271 18.14 2.62 -12.48
N SER A 272 17.95 2.67 -13.80
CA SER A 272 18.76 3.52 -14.68
C SER A 272 18.59 5.01 -14.34
N TYR A 273 17.36 5.44 -14.04
CA TYR A 273 17.08 6.81 -13.60
C TYR A 273 17.77 7.13 -12.26
N LEU A 274 17.66 6.25 -11.26
CA LEU A 274 18.30 6.43 -9.95
C LEU A 274 19.83 6.43 -10.04
N ARG A 275 20.44 5.60 -10.90
CA ARG A 275 21.89 5.64 -11.13
C ARG A 275 22.37 6.98 -11.67
N LYS A 276 21.59 7.59 -12.59
CA LYS A 276 21.97 8.86 -13.23
C LYS A 276 21.66 10.08 -12.37
N LYS A 277 20.54 10.08 -11.65
CA LYS A 277 20.10 11.23 -10.82
C LYS A 277 20.59 11.19 -9.39
N GLY A 278 20.91 10.00 -8.86
CA GLY A 278 21.26 9.79 -7.46
C GLY A 278 20.04 9.51 -6.58
N LEU A 279 20.28 9.37 -5.28
CA LEU A 279 19.24 9.05 -4.28
C LEU A 279 18.89 10.28 -3.43
N ASP A 280 18.24 11.25 -4.04
CA ASP A 280 17.53 12.29 -3.27
C ASP A 280 16.06 11.89 -3.03
N LEU A 281 15.43 12.59 -2.09
CA LEU A 281 14.07 12.29 -1.66
C LEU A 281 13.04 12.45 -2.79
N LYS A 282 13.18 13.44 -3.67
CA LYS A 282 12.27 13.64 -4.82
C LYS A 282 12.43 12.50 -5.83
N THR A 283 13.67 12.14 -6.15
CA THR A 283 14.00 11.08 -7.11
C THR A 283 13.47 9.73 -6.63
N ILE A 284 13.66 9.37 -5.35
CA ILE A 284 13.09 8.15 -4.77
C ILE A 284 11.56 8.19 -4.78
N THR A 285 10.96 9.34 -4.49
CA THR A 285 9.49 9.49 -4.50
C THR A 285 8.92 9.29 -5.91
N VAL A 286 9.57 9.86 -6.94
CA VAL A 286 9.23 9.61 -8.35
C VAL A 286 9.34 8.13 -8.69
N SER A 287 10.45 7.48 -8.31
CA SER A 287 10.66 6.05 -8.54
C SER A 287 9.60 5.17 -7.87
N GLY A 288 9.25 5.47 -6.61
CA GLY A 288 8.19 4.76 -5.88
C GLY A 288 6.83 4.95 -6.53
N GLY A 289 6.50 6.17 -6.97
CA GLY A 289 5.27 6.45 -7.71
C GLY A 289 5.19 5.70 -9.04
N ILE A 290 6.29 5.61 -9.80
CA ILE A 290 6.34 4.86 -11.06
C ILE A 290 6.20 3.36 -10.80
N VAL A 291 6.97 2.77 -9.89
CA VAL A 291 6.88 1.33 -9.61
C VAL A 291 5.51 0.97 -9.05
N GLY A 292 5.02 1.71 -8.05
CA GLY A 292 3.72 1.44 -7.40
C GLY A 292 2.54 1.61 -8.35
N PHE A 293 2.51 2.69 -9.14
CA PHE A 293 1.45 2.89 -10.12
C PHE A 293 1.55 1.84 -11.24
N GLY A 294 2.74 1.65 -11.82
CA GLY A 294 2.96 0.70 -12.90
C GLY A 294 2.61 -0.74 -12.51
N SER A 295 3.00 -1.19 -11.30
CA SER A 295 2.66 -2.54 -10.85
C SER A 295 1.15 -2.76 -10.79
N THR A 296 0.38 -1.77 -10.32
CA THR A 296 -1.08 -1.89 -10.19
C THR A 296 -1.79 -1.89 -11.54
N LEU A 297 -1.19 -1.26 -12.55
CA LEU A 297 -1.75 -1.21 -13.89
C LEU A 297 -1.48 -2.47 -14.68
N PHE A 298 -0.27 -3.02 -14.61
CA PHE A 298 0.18 -4.06 -15.54
C PHE A 298 0.26 -5.45 -14.94
N LEU A 299 0.40 -5.60 -13.61
CA LEU A 299 0.31 -6.92 -13.01
C LEU A 299 -1.13 -7.43 -13.02
N THR A 300 -1.26 -8.75 -13.09
CA THR A 300 -2.54 -9.45 -12.96
C THR A 300 -2.89 -9.68 -11.50
N GLY A 301 -4.14 -10.06 -11.21
CA GLY A 301 -4.58 -10.37 -9.85
C GLY A 301 -4.71 -9.15 -8.93
N MET A 302 -4.79 -7.96 -9.52
CA MET A 302 -4.93 -6.70 -8.80
C MET A 302 -6.38 -6.48 -8.34
N LEU A 303 -6.54 -5.91 -7.14
CA LEU A 303 -7.82 -5.52 -6.56
C LEU A 303 -8.10 -4.02 -6.74
N GLU A 304 -9.35 -3.62 -6.58
CA GLU A 304 -9.84 -2.25 -6.78
C GLU A 304 -9.05 -1.17 -6.01
N ARG A 305 -8.57 -1.53 -4.82
CA ARG A 305 -7.86 -0.64 -3.90
C ARG A 305 -6.35 -0.62 -4.09
N TYR A 306 -5.79 -1.53 -4.89
CA TYR A 306 -4.33 -1.67 -5.00
C TYR A 306 -3.67 -0.47 -5.66
N LEU A 307 -4.42 0.29 -6.47
CA LEU A 307 -3.95 1.56 -7.01
C LEU A 307 -3.47 2.52 -5.90
N PHE A 308 -3.95 2.39 -4.67
CA PHE A 308 -3.43 3.11 -3.50
C PHE A 308 -1.92 2.91 -3.28
N LEU A 309 -1.29 1.83 -3.74
CA LEU A 309 0.14 1.59 -3.60
C LEU A 309 1.02 2.73 -4.15
N GLY A 310 0.63 3.30 -5.30
CA GLY A 310 1.32 4.46 -5.89
C GLY A 310 0.88 5.81 -5.31
N PHE A 311 -0.31 5.86 -4.71
CA PHE A 311 -0.98 7.09 -4.30
C PHE A 311 -0.18 7.96 -3.30
N PRO A 312 0.42 7.41 -2.21
CA PRO A 312 1.22 8.20 -1.27
C PRO A 312 2.38 8.95 -1.93
N PHE A 313 3.05 8.32 -2.90
CA PHE A 313 4.15 8.96 -3.63
C PHE A 313 3.64 10.10 -4.52
N ILE A 314 2.52 9.89 -5.21
CA ILE A 314 1.90 10.93 -6.04
C ILE A 314 1.39 12.09 -5.16
N ALA A 315 0.84 11.80 -3.99
CA ALA A 315 0.40 12.82 -3.02
C ALA A 315 1.56 13.71 -2.54
N VAL A 316 2.73 13.12 -2.25
CA VAL A 316 3.95 13.90 -1.96
C VAL A 316 4.34 14.78 -3.15
N LEU A 317 4.31 14.23 -4.36
CA LEU A 317 4.76 14.96 -5.56
C LEU A 317 3.81 16.09 -5.96
N ALA A 318 2.51 15.97 -5.68
CA ALA A 318 1.47 16.94 -6.04
C ALA A 318 1.80 18.37 -5.60
N MET A 319 2.31 18.52 -4.38
CA MET A 319 2.69 19.82 -3.80
C MET A 319 4.21 20.06 -3.74
N SER A 320 5.01 19.05 -4.11
CA SER A 320 6.45 19.20 -4.30
C SER A 320 6.81 19.81 -5.66
N ASP A 321 5.96 19.59 -6.67
CA ASP A 321 6.10 20.12 -8.01
C ASP A 321 4.72 20.40 -8.61
N LYS A 322 4.38 21.69 -8.80
CA LYS A 322 3.04 22.10 -9.26
C LYS A 322 2.64 21.44 -10.59
N LYS A 323 3.61 21.09 -11.45
CA LYS A 323 3.33 20.41 -12.72
C LYS A 323 2.78 18.99 -12.53
N LEU A 324 3.03 18.39 -11.36
CA LEU A 324 2.61 17.04 -11.03
C LEU A 324 1.24 16.99 -10.33
N PHE A 325 0.69 18.14 -9.91
CA PHE A 325 -0.61 18.21 -9.24
C PHE A 325 -1.75 17.58 -10.05
N LYS A 326 -1.74 17.76 -11.38
CA LYS A 326 -2.73 17.15 -12.28
C LYS A 326 -2.80 15.62 -12.17
N TYR A 327 -1.66 14.96 -11.94
CA TYR A 327 -1.62 13.51 -11.78
C TYR A 327 -2.32 13.10 -10.49
N PHE A 328 -2.16 13.86 -9.41
CA PHE A 328 -2.87 13.61 -8.15
C PHE A 328 -4.39 13.73 -8.28
N VAL A 329 -4.88 14.73 -9.02
CA VAL A 329 -6.32 14.90 -9.28
C VAL A 329 -6.88 13.71 -10.06
N ILE A 330 -6.23 13.32 -11.16
CA ILE A 330 -6.68 12.18 -11.97
C ILE A 330 -6.62 10.90 -11.14
N PHE A 331 -5.52 10.65 -10.44
CA PHE A 331 -5.34 9.46 -9.60
C PHE A 331 -6.40 9.37 -8.49
N THR A 332 -6.73 10.50 -7.87
CA THR A 332 -7.81 10.59 -6.88
C THR A 332 -9.15 10.20 -7.50
N ALA A 333 -9.50 10.80 -8.64
CA ALA A 333 -10.77 10.55 -9.30
C ALA A 333 -10.90 9.08 -9.73
N THR A 334 -9.87 8.51 -10.35
CA THR A 334 -9.92 7.12 -10.83
C THR A 334 -9.89 6.11 -9.69
N LEU A 335 -9.07 6.32 -8.65
CA LEU A 335 -9.08 5.48 -7.45
C LEU A 335 -10.43 5.55 -6.74
N PHE A 336 -10.97 6.75 -6.52
CA PHE A 336 -12.26 6.92 -5.84
C PHE A 336 -13.40 6.27 -6.61
N SER A 337 -13.48 6.48 -7.92
CA SER A 337 -14.50 5.81 -8.77
C SER A 337 -14.41 4.29 -8.68
N ASN A 338 -13.18 3.75 -8.69
CA ASN A 338 -12.98 2.30 -8.56
C ASN A 338 -13.46 1.78 -7.20
N LEU A 339 -13.12 2.50 -6.12
CA LEU A 339 -13.53 2.13 -4.77
C LEU A 339 -15.05 2.19 -4.59
N ILE A 340 -15.69 3.27 -5.07
CA ILE A 340 -17.14 3.45 -4.99
C ILE A 340 -17.87 2.32 -5.72
N TRP A 341 -17.50 2.07 -6.98
CA TRP A 341 -18.13 1.01 -7.76
C TRP A 341 -17.95 -0.35 -7.08
N ALA A 342 -16.71 -0.74 -6.76
CA ALA A 342 -16.43 -2.04 -6.18
C ALA A 342 -17.11 -2.27 -4.81
N PHE A 343 -17.21 -1.24 -3.98
CA PHE A 343 -17.87 -1.33 -2.68
C PHE A 343 -19.40 -1.47 -2.82
N TYR A 344 -20.01 -0.71 -3.73
CA TYR A 344 -21.46 -0.61 -3.82
C TYR A 344 -22.12 -1.53 -4.85
N ARG A 345 -21.35 -2.11 -5.80
CA ARG A 345 -21.91 -2.87 -6.92
C ARG A 345 -22.84 -4.02 -6.51
N ARG A 346 -22.60 -4.65 -5.36
CA ARG A 346 -23.43 -5.77 -4.86
C ARG A 346 -24.73 -5.31 -4.19
N ARG A 347 -24.80 -4.06 -3.74
CA ARG A 347 -25.93 -3.51 -2.99
C ARG A 347 -26.83 -2.63 -3.84
N PHE A 348 -26.26 -1.90 -4.79
CA PHE A 348 -26.97 -0.91 -5.60
C PHE A 348 -26.78 -1.18 -7.08
N GLY A 349 -27.70 -1.93 -7.68
CA GLY A 349 -27.62 -2.33 -9.10
C GLY A 349 -27.43 -1.14 -10.04
N LYS A 350 -28.08 0.01 -9.79
CA LYS A 350 -27.88 1.24 -10.58
C LYS A 350 -26.42 1.71 -10.63
N ILE A 351 -25.67 1.56 -9.54
CA ILE A 351 -24.25 1.89 -9.51
C ILE A 351 -23.47 0.86 -10.30
N ASP A 352 -23.80 -0.43 -10.22
CA ASP A 352 -23.10 -1.44 -11.01
C ASP A 352 -23.31 -1.22 -12.51
N HIS A 353 -24.57 -1.07 -12.95
CA HIS A 353 -24.98 -0.82 -14.32
C HIS A 353 -24.27 0.40 -14.94
N LEU A 354 -24.10 1.49 -14.19
CA LEU A 354 -23.34 2.66 -14.67
C LEU A 354 -21.93 2.31 -15.15
N PHE A 355 -21.29 1.31 -14.53
CA PHE A 355 -19.93 0.89 -14.86
C PHE A 355 -19.91 -0.30 -15.82
N THR A 356 -20.88 -1.21 -15.73
CA THR A 356 -20.86 -2.49 -16.45
C THR A 356 -21.68 -2.49 -17.74
N ASP A 357 -22.65 -1.59 -17.89
CA ASP A 357 -23.45 -1.48 -19.10
C ASP A 357 -22.58 -1.12 -20.33
N TYR A 358 -23.09 -1.44 -21.52
CA TYR A 358 -22.41 -1.23 -22.79
C TYR A 358 -21.02 -1.88 -22.87
N GLY A 359 -20.88 -3.08 -22.29
CA GLY A 359 -19.64 -3.84 -22.33
C GLY A 359 -18.53 -3.20 -21.51
N LEU A 360 -18.82 -2.80 -20.27
CA LEU A 360 -17.88 -2.19 -19.33
C LEU A 360 -17.29 -0.85 -19.83
N PHE A 361 -18.04 -0.06 -20.59
CA PHE A 361 -17.51 1.14 -21.26
C PHE A 361 -16.81 2.09 -20.29
N LEU A 362 -17.46 2.44 -19.17
CA LEU A 362 -16.89 3.37 -18.20
C LEU A 362 -15.64 2.82 -17.52
N VAL A 363 -15.63 1.52 -17.18
CA VAL A 363 -14.46 0.81 -16.64
C VAL A 363 -13.28 0.89 -17.61
N ARG A 364 -13.52 0.62 -18.90
CA ARG A 364 -12.50 0.66 -19.96
C ARG A 364 -11.95 2.07 -20.16
N VAL A 365 -12.81 3.09 -20.17
CA VAL A 365 -12.41 4.50 -20.27
C VAL A 365 -11.55 4.92 -19.08
N ILE A 366 -11.97 4.63 -17.84
CA ILE A 366 -11.19 4.99 -16.65
C ILE A 366 -9.85 4.24 -16.63
N SER A 367 -9.84 2.97 -17.03
CA SER A 367 -8.63 2.15 -17.16
C SER A 367 -7.66 2.72 -18.20
N PHE A 368 -8.17 3.18 -19.34
CA PHE A 368 -7.37 3.87 -20.35
C PHE A 368 -6.81 5.20 -19.83
N ILE A 369 -7.61 6.01 -19.12
CA ILE A 369 -7.14 7.24 -18.46
C ILE A 369 -6.00 6.92 -17.50
N ASN A 370 -6.10 5.85 -16.71
CA ASN A 370 -5.05 5.42 -15.80
C ASN A 370 -3.74 5.08 -16.54
N VAL A 371 -3.81 4.28 -17.60
CA VAL A 371 -2.63 3.92 -18.42
C VAL A 371 -2.01 5.15 -19.08
N LEU A 372 -2.81 6.03 -19.68
CA LEU A 372 -2.34 7.27 -20.28
C LEU A 372 -1.66 8.17 -19.25
N THR A 373 -2.27 8.29 -18.06
CA THR A 373 -1.73 9.07 -16.93
C THR A 373 -0.37 8.53 -16.50
N TYR A 374 -0.21 7.22 -16.40
CA TYR A 374 1.06 6.57 -16.11
C TYR A 374 2.14 6.91 -17.14
N VAL A 375 1.84 6.75 -18.43
CA VAL A 375 2.80 7.05 -19.52
C VAL A 375 3.22 8.53 -19.49
N LEU A 376 2.27 9.45 -19.31
CA LEU A 376 2.54 10.87 -19.19
C LEU A 376 3.37 11.19 -17.95
N PHE A 377 3.08 10.55 -16.81
CA PHE A 377 3.81 10.72 -15.56
C PHE A 377 5.27 10.27 -15.71
N VAL A 378 5.51 9.08 -16.26
CA VAL A 378 6.86 8.56 -16.56
C VAL A 378 7.60 9.51 -17.49
N ARG A 379 6.98 9.92 -18.61
CA ARG A 379 7.59 10.81 -19.60
C ARG A 379 7.97 12.16 -19.01
N SER A 380 7.13 12.72 -18.13
CA SER A 380 7.38 14.02 -17.50
C SER A 380 8.57 14.03 -16.52
N ASN A 381 8.90 12.87 -15.92
CA ASN A 381 9.92 12.78 -14.88
C ASN A 381 11.25 12.14 -15.34
N ILE A 382 11.18 11.07 -16.14
CA ILE A 382 12.37 10.35 -16.61
C ILE A 382 12.86 10.90 -17.97
N GLY A 383 11.98 11.50 -18.79
CA GLY A 383 12.34 12.13 -20.06
C GLY A 383 12.70 11.15 -21.19
N LYS A 384 12.56 11.59 -22.45
CA LYS A 384 12.76 10.74 -23.66
C LYS A 384 14.18 10.16 -23.79
N ASN A 385 15.20 10.88 -23.33
CA ASN A 385 16.62 10.52 -23.55
C ASN A 385 17.13 9.42 -22.62
N LEU A 386 16.43 9.13 -21.51
CA LEU A 386 16.78 8.05 -20.59
C LEU A 386 16.29 6.68 -21.09
N LEU A 387 15.29 6.65 -21.97
CA LEU A 387 14.79 5.45 -22.66
C LEU A 387 15.77 4.94 -23.74
N LYS A 388 16.72 5.79 -24.17
CA LYS A 388 17.89 5.32 -24.92
C LYS A 388 18.82 4.60 -23.93
N LEU A 389 18.59 3.30 -23.76
CA LEU A 389 19.48 2.36 -23.08
C LEU A 389 20.85 2.39 -23.78
N ARG A 390 21.69 3.38 -23.45
CA ARG A 390 23.14 3.30 -23.69
C ARG A 390 23.67 2.29 -22.68
N LEU A 391 23.52 1.01 -23.01
CA LEU A 391 23.88 -0.10 -22.13
C LEU A 391 25.38 -0.16 -21.87
N TRP A 392 26.23 0.43 -22.71
CA TRP A 392 27.69 0.40 -22.53
C TRP A 392 28.29 1.76 -22.91
N LYS A 393 28.79 2.49 -21.93
CA LYS A 393 29.98 3.32 -22.11
C LYS A 393 30.98 2.84 -21.06
N LYS A 394 32.10 2.31 -21.55
CA LYS A 394 33.26 1.82 -20.80
C LYS A 394 33.75 2.86 -19.81
#